data_AF-A0A2V9CMM1-F1
#
_entry.id   AF-A0A2V9CMM1-F1
#
_cell.length_a   1.000
_cell.length_b   1.000
_cell.length_c   1.000
_cell.angle_alpha   90.00
_cell.angle_beta   90.00
_cell.angle_gamma   90.00
#
_symmetry.space_group_name_H-M   'P 1'
#
loop_
_entity.id
_entity.type
_entity.pdbx_description
1 polymer ?
#
loop_
_entity_poly.entity_id
_entity_poly.type
_entity_poly.pdbx_seq_one_letter_code
_entity_poly.pdbx_strand_id
1 'polypeptide(L)'
;MGLEALKRTKPTIGLRSVLPGETNDPVAYCDPQGFPREDLFQLRTTQILQTPVSVIILYQFDRIWRVIWTDRRELPKDPEPRWFGYSVGKWVDDYTLVVETSGMDERTWLDLVGRPHSGDLRVEERFHRVDHDRLEWTVTIDDPKMYTKSWVALDKFPMKLQRPDFDVREMICSPSESAEYDKLIGNPASDKHRQ
;
A
#
# COMPACT_ATOMS: atom_id res chain seq x y z
N MET A 1 0.22 -23.16 0.44
CA MET A 1 -0.63 -22.25 1.25
C MET A 1 -1.03 -21.00 0.46
N GLY A 2 -0.10 -20.30 -0.20
CA GLY A 2 -0.40 -19.09 -0.99
C GLY A 2 -1.53 -19.21 -2.01
N LEU A 3 -1.58 -20.27 -2.84
CA LEU A 3 -2.68 -20.44 -3.82
C LEU A 3 -4.06 -20.60 -3.17
N GLU A 4 -4.13 -21.28 -2.03
CA GLU A 4 -5.39 -21.44 -1.29
C GLU A 4 -5.82 -20.13 -0.64
N ALA A 5 -4.88 -19.32 -0.14
CA ALA A 5 -5.18 -17.97 0.34
C ALA A 5 -5.67 -17.06 -0.81
N LEU A 6 -5.04 -17.15 -2.00
CA LEU A 6 -5.42 -16.38 -3.17
C LEU A 6 -6.86 -16.68 -3.64
N LYS A 7 -7.29 -17.94 -3.58
CA LYS A 7 -8.67 -18.33 -3.93
C LYS A 7 -9.73 -17.73 -3.01
N ARG A 8 -9.35 -17.30 -1.80
CA ARG A 8 -10.27 -16.67 -0.83
C ARG A 8 -10.48 -15.19 -1.10
N THR A 9 -9.58 -14.54 -1.84
CA THR A 9 -9.74 -13.11 -2.18
C THR A 9 -10.67 -12.96 -3.38
N LYS A 10 -11.57 -11.99 -3.30
CA LYS A 10 -12.54 -11.64 -4.33
C LYS A 10 -12.30 -10.20 -4.76
N PRO A 11 -11.26 -9.94 -5.57
CA PRO A 11 -10.95 -8.58 -6.00
C PRO A 11 -12.04 -8.05 -6.92
N THR A 12 -12.15 -6.73 -7.04
CA THR A 12 -13.02 -6.08 -8.05
C THR A 12 -12.29 -5.80 -9.35
N ILE A 13 -10.97 -6.03 -9.40
CA ILE A 13 -10.09 -5.76 -10.53
C ILE A 13 -9.34 -7.04 -10.94
N GLY A 14 -9.09 -7.18 -12.24
CA GLY A 14 -8.29 -8.27 -12.81
C GLY A 14 -9.12 -9.49 -13.22
N LEU A 15 -8.43 -10.60 -13.53
CA LEU A 15 -9.02 -11.80 -14.13
C LEU A 15 -10.00 -12.55 -13.20
N ARG A 16 -9.87 -12.37 -11.88
CA ARG A 16 -10.75 -12.96 -10.86
C ARG A 16 -11.72 -11.92 -10.29
N SER A 17 -12.01 -10.88 -11.06
CA SER A 17 -12.90 -9.82 -10.60
C SER A 17 -14.30 -10.36 -10.31
N VAL A 18 -14.86 -9.88 -9.22
CA VAL A 18 -16.28 -10.06 -8.86
C VAL A 18 -17.00 -8.71 -8.90
N LEU A 19 -18.32 -8.73 -8.82
CA LEU A 19 -19.09 -7.48 -8.70
C LEU A 19 -18.74 -6.76 -7.39
N PRO A 20 -18.83 -5.43 -7.31
CA PRO A 20 -18.52 -4.67 -6.10
C PRO A 20 -19.21 -5.19 -4.84
N GLY A 21 -20.49 -5.55 -4.91
CA GLY A 21 -21.23 -6.11 -3.76
C GLY A 21 -20.83 -7.53 -3.34
N GLU A 22 -19.94 -8.19 -4.09
CA GLU A 22 -19.47 -9.55 -3.79
C GLU A 22 -18.02 -9.56 -3.29
N THR A 23 -17.35 -8.41 -3.26
CA THR A 23 -15.95 -8.30 -2.84
C THR A 23 -15.80 -8.51 -1.33
N ASN A 24 -14.67 -9.11 -0.95
CA ASN A 24 -14.22 -9.16 0.44
C ASN A 24 -12.93 -8.37 0.66
N ASP A 25 -12.67 -7.41 -0.23
CA ASP A 25 -11.59 -6.45 -0.05
C ASP A 25 -11.88 -5.58 1.19
N PRO A 26 -11.00 -5.55 2.22
CA PRO A 26 -11.22 -4.71 3.40
C PRO A 26 -11.43 -3.23 3.06
N VAL A 27 -10.78 -2.74 2.00
CA VAL A 27 -10.90 -1.34 1.55
C VAL A 27 -12.33 -0.98 1.14
N ALA A 28 -13.12 -1.95 0.69
CA ALA A 28 -14.53 -1.72 0.36
C ALA A 28 -15.37 -1.31 1.60
N TYR A 29 -14.89 -1.63 2.80
CA TYR A 29 -15.54 -1.33 4.07
C TYR A 29 -14.85 -0.17 4.82
N CYS A 30 -14.05 0.63 4.13
CA CYS A 30 -13.22 1.69 4.71
C CYS A 30 -12.18 1.22 5.75
N ASP A 31 -11.80 -0.06 5.74
CA ASP A 31 -10.60 -0.48 6.45
C ASP A 31 -9.34 0.09 5.75
N PRO A 32 -8.27 0.41 6.49
CA PRO A 32 -7.04 0.91 5.89
C PRO A 32 -6.49 -0.03 4.83
N GLN A 33 -6.10 0.53 3.69
CA GLN A 33 -5.51 -0.24 2.59
C GLN A 33 -4.22 -0.97 3.00
N GLY A 34 -3.46 -0.33 3.88
CA GLY A 34 -2.23 -0.86 4.43
C GLY A 34 -1.06 -0.87 3.45
N PHE A 35 0.04 -1.42 3.91
CA PHE A 35 1.31 -1.46 3.18
C PHE A 35 1.65 -2.91 2.82
N PRO A 36 2.16 -3.20 1.60
CA PRO A 36 2.66 -2.28 0.58
C PRO A 36 1.61 -1.83 -0.46
N ARG A 37 0.34 -2.22 -0.29
CA ARG A 37 -0.70 -1.91 -1.29
C ARG A 37 -0.87 -0.42 -1.54
N GLU A 38 -0.67 0.42 -0.52
CA GLU A 38 -0.64 1.87 -0.68
C GLU A 38 0.33 2.31 -1.79
N ASP A 39 1.55 1.76 -1.80
CA ASP A 39 2.56 2.11 -2.81
C ASP A 39 2.30 1.45 -4.16
N LEU A 40 1.67 0.28 -4.16
CA LEU A 40 1.40 -0.47 -5.39
C LEU A 40 0.12 -0.03 -6.10
N PHE A 41 -0.71 0.82 -5.47
CA PHE A 41 -1.97 1.24 -6.06
C PHE A 41 -2.33 2.72 -5.88
N GLN A 42 -2.14 3.29 -4.69
CA GLN A 42 -2.57 4.67 -4.39
C GLN A 42 -1.37 5.62 -4.21
N LEU A 43 -0.26 5.30 -4.89
CA LEU A 43 0.92 6.16 -4.98
C LEU A 43 0.66 7.36 -5.90
N ARG A 44 -0.19 8.27 -5.40
CA ARG A 44 -0.63 9.50 -6.04
C ARG A 44 0.32 10.64 -5.67
N THR A 45 -0.23 11.82 -5.33
CA THR A 45 0.57 12.91 -4.78
C THR A 45 1.02 12.55 -3.37
N THR A 46 2.23 12.00 -3.27
CA THR A 46 2.88 11.63 -2.01
C THR A 46 3.80 12.76 -1.55
N GLN A 47 3.72 13.12 -0.28
CA GLN A 47 4.65 14.06 0.33
C GLN A 47 5.65 13.31 1.20
N ILE A 48 6.92 13.70 1.13
CA ILE A 48 8.00 13.09 1.91
C ILE A 48 8.63 14.19 2.77
N LEU A 49 8.56 14.00 4.09
CA LEU A 49 9.16 14.90 5.07
C LEU A 49 10.32 14.17 5.74
N GLN A 50 11.41 14.90 5.98
CA GLN A 50 12.57 14.35 6.66
C GLN A 50 12.80 15.10 7.97
N THR A 51 13.09 14.33 9.02
CA THR A 51 13.53 14.82 10.33
C THR A 51 14.92 14.26 10.61
N PRO A 52 15.61 14.70 11.68
CA PRO A 52 16.89 14.13 12.06
C PRO A 52 16.86 12.61 12.37
N VAL A 53 15.69 12.04 12.68
CA VAL A 53 15.55 10.65 13.13
C VAL A 53 14.57 9.80 12.29
N SER A 54 13.88 10.41 11.33
CA SER A 54 12.86 9.72 10.55
C SER A 54 12.61 10.35 9.19
N VAL A 55 12.13 9.53 8.26
CA VAL A 55 11.43 9.96 7.05
C VAL A 55 9.94 9.67 7.24
N ILE A 56 9.08 10.61 6.89
CA ILE A 56 7.63 10.50 7.01
C ILE A 56 7.04 10.60 5.62
N ILE A 57 6.25 9.60 5.24
CA ILE A 57 5.51 9.58 3.99
C ILE A 57 4.06 9.91 4.30
N LEU A 58 3.54 10.98 3.69
CA LEU A 58 2.14 11.36 3.75
C LEU A 58 1.47 10.91 2.44
N TYR A 59 0.52 10.00 2.56
CA TYR A 59 -0.27 9.51 1.44
C TYR A 59 -1.50 10.37 1.24
N GLN A 60 -1.83 10.64 -0.04
CA GLN A 60 -3.05 11.37 -0.39
C GLN A 60 -4.30 10.55 -0.06
N PHE A 61 -4.26 9.25 -0.35
CA PHE A 61 -5.37 8.34 -0.10
C PHE A 61 -5.47 8.04 1.41
N ASP A 62 -6.69 8.10 1.92
CA ASP A 62 -7.10 8.08 3.33
C ASP A 62 -6.45 9.13 4.24
N ARG A 63 -5.61 10.05 3.71
CA ARG A 63 -4.81 11.00 4.49
C ARG A 63 -4.04 10.34 5.63
N ILE A 64 -3.44 9.19 5.35
CA ILE A 64 -2.62 8.44 6.30
C ILE A 64 -1.14 8.81 6.18
N TRP A 65 -0.40 8.72 7.28
CA TRP A 65 1.06 8.84 7.29
C TRP A 65 1.74 7.54 7.72
N ARG A 66 2.91 7.28 7.14
CA ARG A 66 3.83 6.21 7.53
C ARG A 66 5.15 6.81 7.98
N VAL A 67 5.69 6.28 9.08
CA VAL A 67 6.98 6.72 9.64
C VAL A 67 8.03 5.65 9.39
N ILE A 68 9.13 6.06 8.77
CA ILE A 68 10.32 5.26 8.53
C ILE A 68 11.42 5.78 9.46
N TRP A 69 11.83 4.98 10.43
CA TRP A 69 12.87 5.37 11.37
C TRP A 69 14.26 5.27 10.74
N THR A 70 15.04 6.34 10.79
CA THR A 70 16.39 6.42 10.18
C THR A 70 17.49 6.61 11.23
N ASP A 71 17.17 6.39 12.51
CA ASP A 71 18.08 6.53 13.65
C ASP A 71 18.91 5.26 13.95
N ARG A 72 19.02 4.36 12.97
CA ARG A 72 19.77 3.08 13.04
C ARG A 72 19.19 2.04 14.01
N ARG A 73 17.95 2.21 14.46
CA ARG A 73 17.25 1.13 15.17
C ARG A 73 17.00 -0.07 14.26
N GLU A 74 16.94 -1.25 14.85
CA GLU A 74 16.57 -2.48 14.14
C GLU A 74 15.05 -2.66 14.10
N LEU A 75 14.58 -3.53 13.20
CA LEU A 75 13.18 -3.96 13.23
C LEU A 75 12.88 -4.72 14.52
N PRO A 76 11.66 -4.56 15.09
CA PRO A 76 11.21 -5.41 16.18
C PRO A 76 11.25 -6.89 15.76
N LYS A 77 11.71 -7.76 16.68
CA LYS A 77 11.75 -9.21 16.43
C LYS A 77 10.35 -9.84 16.39
N ASP A 78 9.44 -9.29 17.18
CA ASP A 78 8.04 -9.72 17.28
C ASP A 78 7.14 -8.47 17.26
N PRO A 79 6.90 -7.88 16.07
CA PRO A 79 6.10 -6.68 15.95
C PRO A 79 4.60 -7.01 16.14
N GLU A 80 3.91 -6.23 16.96
CA GLU A 80 2.45 -6.18 16.93
C GLU A 80 1.98 -5.83 15.50
N PRO A 81 1.05 -6.60 14.90
CA PRO A 81 0.56 -6.32 13.55
C PRO A 81 -0.04 -4.92 13.41
N ARG A 82 0.34 -4.23 12.33
CA ARG A 82 -0.17 -2.90 11.98
C ARG A 82 -0.51 -2.86 10.50
N TRP A 83 -1.53 -2.11 10.13
CA TRP A 83 -1.91 -1.90 8.72
C TRP A 83 -0.73 -1.45 7.84
N PHE A 84 0.16 -0.60 8.37
CA PHE A 84 1.35 -0.09 7.66
C PHE A 84 2.68 -0.68 8.16
N GLY A 85 2.63 -1.67 9.07
CA GLY A 85 3.81 -2.29 9.66
C GLY A 85 4.72 -1.35 10.48
N TYR A 86 5.97 -1.77 10.62
CA TYR A 86 7.06 -1.02 11.23
C TYR A 86 8.21 -0.92 10.23
N SER A 87 8.62 0.31 9.90
CA SER A 87 9.65 0.58 8.90
C SER A 87 10.92 1.15 9.53
N VAL A 88 12.08 0.64 9.11
CA VAL A 88 13.41 1.20 9.40
C VAL A 88 14.15 1.44 8.10
N GLY A 89 14.90 2.54 8.03
CA GLY A 89 15.63 2.95 6.85
C GLY A 89 17.10 3.23 7.13
N LYS A 90 17.95 2.93 6.16
CA LYS A 90 19.37 3.27 6.15
C LYS A 90 19.75 3.96 4.84
N TRP A 91 20.50 5.05 4.95
CA TRP A 91 21.16 5.64 3.79
C TRP A 91 22.35 4.76 3.41
N VAL A 92 22.37 4.29 2.16
CA VAL A 92 23.48 3.47 1.63
C VAL A 92 24.48 4.30 0.84
N ASP A 93 24.07 5.51 0.46
CA ASP A 93 24.86 6.57 -0.14
C ASP A 93 24.11 7.91 0.05
N ASP A 94 24.63 9.00 -0.52
CA ASP A 94 24.08 10.36 -0.38
C ASP A 94 22.68 10.55 -1.00
N TYR A 95 22.26 9.63 -1.89
CA TYR A 95 21.06 9.76 -2.71
C TYR A 95 20.09 8.59 -2.57
N THR A 96 20.47 7.54 -1.82
CA THR A 96 19.71 6.30 -1.75
C THR A 96 19.37 5.92 -0.31
N LEU A 97 18.08 5.90 -0.01
CA LEU A 97 17.52 5.34 1.22
C LEU A 97 16.99 3.94 0.93
N VAL A 98 17.48 2.94 1.65
CA VAL A 98 16.94 1.57 1.64
C VAL A 98 16.14 1.37 2.91
N VAL A 99 14.90 0.93 2.77
CA VAL A 99 13.93 0.76 3.85
C VAL A 99 13.51 -0.70 3.90
N GLU A 100 13.45 -1.25 5.11
CA GLU A 100 12.86 -2.56 5.37
C GLU A 100 11.62 -2.35 6.25
N THR A 101 10.51 -2.99 5.87
CA THR A 101 9.24 -2.94 6.60
C THR A 101 8.76 -4.35 6.92
N SER A 102 8.23 -4.54 8.14
CA SER A 102 7.66 -5.82 8.61
C SER A 102 6.52 -5.61 9.62
N GLY A 103 5.83 -6.69 9.98
CA GLY A 103 4.72 -6.64 10.95
C GLY A 103 3.44 -6.05 10.35
N MET A 104 3.21 -6.26 9.05
CA MET A 104 1.99 -5.86 8.37
C MET A 104 0.83 -6.78 8.77
N ASP A 105 -0.36 -6.23 8.93
CA ASP A 105 -1.58 -6.97 9.24
C ASP A 105 -2.00 -7.89 8.09
N GLU A 106 -2.10 -9.21 8.33
CA GLU A 106 -2.41 -10.21 7.29
C GLU A 106 -3.79 -10.03 6.63
N ARG A 107 -4.68 -9.20 7.21
CA ARG A 107 -5.97 -8.88 6.59
C ARG A 107 -5.81 -8.06 5.32
N THR A 108 -4.72 -7.30 5.17
CA THR A 108 -4.48 -6.50 3.98
C THR A 108 -4.06 -7.35 2.80
N TRP A 109 -4.21 -6.81 1.60
CA TRP A 109 -3.74 -7.43 0.36
C TRP A 109 -2.48 -6.73 -0.09
N LEU A 110 -1.64 -7.39 -0.89
CA LEU A 110 -0.47 -6.74 -1.50
C LEU A 110 -0.87 -5.75 -2.60
N ASP A 111 -1.94 -6.03 -3.33
CA ASP A 111 -2.34 -5.28 -4.51
C ASP A 111 -3.85 -5.34 -4.77
N LEU A 112 -4.28 -4.63 -5.80
CA LEU A 112 -5.68 -4.58 -6.25
C LEU A 112 -6.27 -5.91 -6.69
N VAL A 113 -5.45 -6.85 -7.12
CA VAL A 113 -5.92 -8.15 -7.61
C VAL A 113 -6.00 -9.17 -6.48
N GLY A 114 -5.87 -8.72 -5.23
CA GLY A 114 -6.07 -9.50 -4.03
C GLY A 114 -5.02 -10.56 -3.82
N ARG A 115 -3.75 -10.26 -4.14
CA ARG A 115 -2.64 -11.12 -3.73
C ARG A 115 -2.49 -11.10 -2.20
N PRO A 116 -2.57 -12.26 -1.51
CA PRO A 116 -2.48 -12.31 -0.06
C PRO A 116 -1.03 -12.19 0.42
N HIS A 117 -0.84 -11.91 1.69
CA HIS A 117 0.46 -12.06 2.34
C HIS A 117 0.28 -12.67 3.73
N SER A 118 1.38 -13.15 4.31
CA SER A 118 1.46 -13.59 5.69
C SER A 118 2.10 -12.50 6.57
N GLY A 119 2.18 -12.74 7.87
CA GLY A 119 2.87 -11.92 8.85
C GLY A 119 4.39 -12.01 8.73
N ASP A 120 4.90 -12.98 7.96
CA ASP A 120 6.31 -13.08 7.60
C ASP A 120 6.68 -12.16 6.42
N LEU A 121 5.71 -11.42 5.88
CA LEU A 121 5.95 -10.47 4.80
C LEU A 121 7.06 -9.47 5.20
N ARG A 122 8.07 -9.40 4.35
CA ARG A 122 9.12 -8.39 4.34
C ARG A 122 9.01 -7.63 3.04
N VAL A 123 9.09 -6.31 3.16
CA VAL A 123 9.13 -5.42 2.00
C VAL A 123 10.39 -4.59 2.10
N GLU A 124 11.19 -4.66 1.06
CA GLU A 124 12.32 -3.76 0.88
C GLU A 124 11.92 -2.67 -0.11
N GLU A 125 12.15 -1.42 0.26
CA GLU A 125 11.97 -0.28 -0.62
C GLU A 125 13.31 0.40 -0.84
N ARG A 126 13.54 0.87 -2.06
CA ARG A 126 14.72 1.67 -2.41
C ARG A 126 14.26 2.97 -3.04
N PHE A 127 14.49 4.06 -2.32
CA PHE A 127 14.26 5.42 -2.76
C PHE A 127 15.59 5.97 -3.28
N HIS A 128 15.68 6.24 -4.57
CA HIS A 128 16.90 6.76 -5.20
C HIS A 128 16.63 8.14 -5.82
N ARG A 129 17.23 9.19 -5.24
CA ARG A 129 17.12 10.56 -5.76
C ARG A 129 18.02 10.69 -6.99
N VAL A 130 17.38 10.73 -8.16
CA VAL A 130 18.09 10.83 -9.45
C VAL A 130 18.66 12.24 -9.64
N ASP A 131 17.88 13.26 -9.30
CA ASP A 131 18.29 14.67 -9.39
C ASP A 131 17.48 15.53 -8.40
N HIS A 132 17.54 16.86 -8.54
CA HIS A 132 16.81 17.76 -7.65
C HIS A 132 15.29 17.49 -7.63
N ASP A 133 14.71 17.19 -8.81
CA ASP A 133 13.26 17.11 -9.04
C ASP A 133 12.76 15.68 -9.28
N ARG A 134 13.65 14.68 -9.28
CA ARG A 134 13.30 13.29 -9.62
C ARG A 134 13.74 12.29 -8.56
N LEU A 135 12.83 11.37 -8.27
CA LEU A 135 13.03 10.25 -7.36
C LEU A 135 12.57 8.96 -8.06
N GLU A 136 13.36 7.90 -7.97
CA GLU A 136 12.96 6.56 -8.35
C GLU A 136 12.61 5.76 -7.10
N TRP A 137 11.49 5.04 -7.14
CA TRP A 137 11.06 4.17 -6.05
C TRP A 137 10.94 2.72 -6.55
N THR A 138 11.71 1.83 -5.95
CA THR A 138 11.60 0.38 -6.16
C THR A 138 11.02 -0.29 -4.91
N VAL A 139 10.12 -1.25 -5.08
CA VAL A 139 9.50 -2.06 -4.02
C VAL A 139 9.70 -3.54 -4.35
N THR A 140 10.34 -4.26 -3.43
CA THR A 140 10.58 -5.70 -3.51
C THR A 140 9.78 -6.40 -2.42
N ILE A 141 9.08 -7.46 -2.81
CA ILE A 141 8.28 -8.28 -1.91
C ILE A 141 9.00 -9.59 -1.63
N ASP A 142 9.10 -9.94 -0.35
CA ASP A 142 9.54 -11.25 0.13
C ASP A 142 8.55 -11.81 1.16
N ASP A 143 7.94 -12.93 0.85
CA ASP A 143 7.06 -13.66 1.78
C ASP A 143 7.12 -15.15 1.43
N PRO A 144 8.02 -15.91 2.07
CA PRO A 144 8.26 -17.31 1.74
C PRO A 144 7.11 -18.24 2.12
N LYS A 145 6.16 -17.79 2.96
CA LYS A 145 4.94 -18.58 3.29
C LYS A 145 3.93 -18.53 2.15
N MET A 146 3.87 -17.42 1.43
CA MET A 146 2.90 -17.20 0.35
C MET A 146 3.49 -17.39 -1.06
N TYR A 147 4.78 -17.11 -1.27
CA TYR A 147 5.42 -17.07 -2.57
C TYR A 147 6.70 -17.91 -2.63
N THR A 148 7.06 -18.38 -3.82
CA THR A 148 8.21 -19.28 -4.03
C THR A 148 9.54 -18.55 -4.16
N LYS A 149 9.52 -17.24 -4.41
CA LYS A 149 10.68 -16.37 -4.50
C LYS A 149 10.25 -14.93 -4.27
N SER A 150 11.18 -14.09 -3.84
CA SER A 150 10.99 -12.65 -3.86
C SER A 150 10.87 -12.12 -5.30
N TRP A 151 10.22 -10.96 -5.46
CA TRP A 151 10.12 -10.27 -6.74
C TRP A 151 10.01 -8.77 -6.56
N VAL A 152 10.39 -8.04 -7.61
CA VAL A 152 10.22 -6.59 -7.68
C VAL A 152 8.79 -6.31 -8.12
N ALA A 153 7.98 -5.78 -7.21
CA ALA A 153 6.57 -5.44 -7.46
C ALA A 153 6.42 -4.05 -8.10
N LEU A 154 7.33 -3.14 -7.78
CA LEU A 154 7.46 -1.82 -8.38
C LEU A 154 8.92 -1.59 -8.74
N ASP A 155 9.25 -1.37 -10.01
CA ASP A 155 10.64 -1.18 -10.45
C ASP A 155 10.85 0.25 -10.93
N LYS A 156 11.69 1.00 -10.21
CA LYS A 156 12.12 2.37 -10.54
C LYS A 156 10.96 3.26 -10.97
N PHE A 157 9.89 3.26 -10.18
CA PHE A 157 8.75 4.13 -10.46
C PHE A 157 9.20 5.59 -10.40
N PRO A 158 9.07 6.35 -11.50
CA PRO A 158 9.58 7.72 -11.56
C PRO A 158 8.59 8.68 -10.90
N MET A 159 9.06 9.39 -9.88
CA MET A 159 8.35 10.49 -9.25
C MET A 159 8.98 11.82 -9.63
N LYS A 160 8.12 12.83 -9.83
CA LYS A 160 8.54 14.21 -10.12
C LYS A 160 8.07 15.13 -9.02
N LEU A 161 8.98 16.00 -8.54
CA LEU A 161 8.69 17.02 -7.55
C LEU A 161 7.61 17.97 -8.09
N GLN A 162 6.57 18.16 -7.29
CA GLN A 162 5.50 19.12 -7.58
C GLN A 162 5.92 20.52 -7.13
N ARG A 163 5.15 21.52 -7.58
CA ARG A 163 5.34 22.89 -7.12
C ARG A 163 5.17 22.97 -5.59
N PRO A 164 5.90 23.86 -4.89
CA PRO A 164 5.80 24.00 -3.44
C PRO A 164 4.40 24.39 -2.93
N ASP A 165 3.59 25.02 -3.78
CA ASP A 165 2.23 25.49 -3.50
C ASP A 165 1.14 24.54 -4.05
N PHE A 166 1.50 23.31 -4.44
CA PHE A 166 0.53 22.34 -4.93
C PHE A 166 -0.38 21.87 -3.79
N ASP A 167 -1.69 22.11 -3.91
CA ASP A 167 -2.68 21.65 -2.95
C ASP A 167 -3.02 20.16 -3.15
N VAL A 168 -2.82 19.37 -2.09
CA VAL A 168 -3.14 17.94 -2.09
C VAL A 168 -4.57 17.76 -1.62
N ARG A 169 -5.48 17.58 -2.58
CA ARG A 169 -6.89 17.32 -2.32
C ARG A 169 -7.05 16.10 -1.42
N GLU A 170 -7.91 16.22 -0.41
CA GLU A 170 -8.27 15.09 0.43
C GLU A 170 -8.97 13.98 -0.35
N MET A 171 -8.66 12.76 0.05
CA MET A 171 -9.27 11.55 -0.47
C MET A 171 -9.43 10.63 0.73
N ILE A 172 -10.62 10.63 1.32
CA ILE A 172 -10.90 9.91 2.56
C ILE A 172 -12.04 8.95 2.26
N CYS A 173 -11.95 7.71 2.75
CA CYS A 173 -13.09 6.81 2.69
C CYS A 173 -14.27 7.36 3.52
N SER A 174 -15.45 7.44 2.91
CA SER A 174 -16.66 7.92 3.55
C SER A 174 -17.65 6.75 3.68
N PRO A 175 -17.81 6.13 4.85
CA PRO A 175 -18.69 4.98 5.02
C PRO A 175 -20.15 5.27 4.64
N SER A 176 -20.62 6.52 4.84
CA SER A 176 -21.96 6.93 4.44
C SER A 176 -22.12 6.96 2.92
N GLU A 177 -21.13 7.49 2.18
CA GLU A 177 -21.17 7.51 0.72
C GLU A 177 -21.00 6.10 0.13
N SER A 178 -20.13 5.27 0.71
CA SER A 178 -19.99 3.87 0.32
C SER A 178 -21.30 3.09 0.52
N ALA A 179 -21.97 3.28 1.67
CA ALA A 179 -23.26 2.64 1.93
C ALA A 179 -24.38 3.11 0.98
N GLU A 180 -24.35 4.36 0.52
CA GLU A 180 -25.27 4.83 -0.53
C GLU A 180 -24.94 4.24 -1.90
N TYR A 181 -23.66 4.20 -2.26
CA TYR A 181 -23.19 3.54 -3.49
C TYR A 181 -23.62 2.07 -3.54
N ASP A 182 -23.46 1.33 -2.45
CA ASP A 182 -23.83 -0.09 -2.40
C ASP A 182 -25.34 -0.30 -2.58
N LYS A 183 -26.17 0.59 -2.04
CA LYS A 183 -27.63 0.54 -2.25
C LYS A 183 -28.01 0.79 -3.71
N LEU A 184 -27.33 1.73 -4.37
CA LEU A 184 -27.68 2.18 -5.72
C LEU A 184 -27.06 1.32 -6.83
N ILE A 185 -25.83 0.85 -6.63
CA ILE A 185 -24.98 0.24 -7.66
C ILE A 185 -24.48 -1.14 -7.21
N GLY A 186 -24.11 -1.31 -5.94
CA GLY A 186 -23.48 -2.54 -5.44
C GLY A 186 -24.44 -3.74 -5.30
N ASN A 187 -25.74 -3.50 -5.18
CA ASN A 187 -26.73 -4.57 -5.06
C ASN A 187 -27.02 -5.19 -6.44
N PRO A 188 -26.81 -6.50 -6.67
CA PRO A 188 -27.15 -7.16 -7.95
C PRO A 188 -28.63 -7.04 -8.36
N ALA A 189 -29.51 -6.59 -7.46
CA ALA A 189 -30.89 -6.23 -7.80
C ALA A 189 -31.03 -4.87 -8.52
N SER A 190 -30.05 -3.96 -8.44
CA SER A 190 -30.11 -2.64 -9.10
C SER A 190 -29.96 -2.73 -10.63
N ASP A 191 -29.33 -3.79 -11.14
CA ASP A 191 -29.19 -4.05 -12.59
C ASP A 191 -30.49 -4.48 -13.28
N LYS A 192 -31.56 -4.82 -12.54
CA LYS A 192 -32.85 -5.20 -13.16
C LYS A 192 -33.63 -4.03 -13.77
N HIS A 193 -33.13 -2.79 -13.65
CA HIS A 193 -33.84 -1.59 -14.14
C HIS A 193 -33.09 -0.75 -15.18
N ARG A 194 -31.94 -1.19 -15.69
CA ARG A 194 -31.32 -0.59 -16.88
C ARG A 194 -31.67 -1.41 -18.13
N GLN A 195 -32.80 -1.05 -18.74
CA GLN A 195 -33.13 -1.36 -20.14
C GLN A 195 -32.56 -0.27 -21.05
#